data_AF-A0A1S8M040-F1
#
_entry.id   AF-A0A1S8M040-F1
#
_cell.length_a   1.000
_cell.length_b   1.000
_cell.length_c   1.000
_cell.angle_alpha   90.00
_cell.angle_beta   90.00
_cell.angle_gamma   90.00
#
_symmetry.space_group_name_H-M   'P 1'
#
loop_
_entity.id
_entity.type
_entity.pdbx_description
1 polymer ?
#
loop_
_entity_poly.entity_id
_entity_poly.type
_entity_poly.pdbx_seq_one_letter_code
_entity_poly.pdbx_strand_id
1 'polypeptide(L)'
;MKGVCREFISRQFMDDNNLLEQKQAKDSLKKYLLDSYNMSVVVVVVEYLGHSSDNYSIDTTVDKISNIISRKFPTTVYLKIIKLIGEVPVIFLVIDEDSNKIISAINESKDENLLNAHMDIEVVDKNGSIVLNERIAD
;
A
#
# COMPACT_ATOMS: atom_id res chain seq x y z
N MET A 1 13.18 28.26 -47.75
CA MET A 1 11.83 28.55 -47.18
C MET A 1 10.88 27.52 -47.77
N LYS A 2 10.12 26.65 -47.09
CA LYS A 2 9.68 26.42 -45.70
C LYS A 2 9.70 24.88 -45.54
N GLY A 3 10.19 24.25 -44.48
CA GLY A 3 9.65 24.34 -43.14
C GLY A 3 8.34 23.55 -43.03
N VAL A 4 8.40 22.23 -42.87
CA VAL A 4 7.27 21.41 -42.40
C VAL A 4 7.73 20.64 -41.16
N CYS A 5 7.56 21.28 -40.00
CA CYS A 5 7.41 20.58 -38.73
C CYS A 5 5.91 20.31 -38.51
N ARG A 6 5.55 19.10 -38.09
CA ARG A 6 4.58 18.88 -36.99
C ARG A 6 4.52 17.39 -36.62
N GLU A 7 5.12 17.12 -35.46
CA GLU A 7 4.60 16.29 -34.36
C GLU A 7 4.06 14.90 -34.71
N PHE A 8 4.96 13.92 -34.64
CA PHE A 8 4.59 12.54 -34.36
C PHE A 8 4.55 12.31 -32.84
N ILE A 9 3.31 12.22 -32.33
CA ILE A 9 2.85 11.37 -31.21
C ILE A 9 3.78 11.34 -29.98
N SER A 10 3.53 12.25 -29.03
CA SER A 10 3.91 12.10 -27.62
C SER A 10 2.63 11.99 -26.80
N ARG A 11 2.13 10.76 -26.61
CA ARG A 11 1.06 10.45 -25.66
C ARG A 11 1.25 9.13 -24.90
N GLN A 12 2.44 8.53 -24.98
CA GLN A 12 2.70 7.21 -24.37
C GLN A 12 3.91 7.21 -23.42
N PHE A 13 4.55 8.35 -23.18
CA PHE A 13 5.74 8.47 -22.32
C PHE A 13 5.46 9.10 -20.94
N MET A 14 4.20 9.41 -20.62
CA MET A 14 3.83 10.07 -19.36
C MET A 14 3.39 9.13 -18.22
N ASP A 15 3.20 7.83 -18.46
CA ASP A 15 2.68 6.90 -17.43
C ASP A 15 3.72 5.91 -16.85
N ASP A 16 4.63 5.36 -17.66
CA ASP A 16 5.51 4.27 -17.20
C ASP A 16 6.61 4.72 -16.24
N ASN A 17 7.16 5.92 -16.43
CA ASN A 17 8.20 6.46 -15.55
C ASN A 17 7.64 6.79 -14.16
N ASN A 18 6.41 7.29 -14.10
CA ASN A 18 5.74 7.61 -12.84
C ASN A 18 5.39 6.32 -12.07
N LEU A 19 4.86 5.30 -12.77
CA LEU A 19 4.62 3.97 -12.18
C LEU A 19 5.90 3.31 -11.66
N LEU A 20 7.01 3.44 -12.40
CA LEU A 20 8.31 2.92 -11.99
C LEU A 20 8.84 3.65 -10.74
N GLU A 21 8.75 4.98 -10.70
CA GLU A 21 9.16 5.80 -9.56
C GLU A 21 8.33 5.49 -8.31
N GLN A 22 7.02 5.31 -8.46
CA GLN A 22 6.12 4.91 -7.37
C GLN A 22 6.49 3.54 -6.82
N LYS A 23 6.72 2.56 -7.69
CA LYS A 23 7.15 1.21 -7.31
C LYS A 23 8.49 1.23 -6.59
N GLN A 24 9.47 1.97 -7.12
CA GLN A 24 10.78 2.14 -6.51
C GLN A 24 10.70 2.81 -5.13
N ALA A 25 9.87 3.83 -4.97
CA ALA A 25 9.67 4.50 -3.69
C ALA A 25 9.06 3.56 -2.64
N LYS A 26 8.05 2.77 -3.03
CA LYS A 26 7.42 1.77 -2.17
C LYS A 26 8.43 0.70 -1.74
N ASP A 27 9.14 0.12 -2.69
CA ASP A 27 10.10 -0.95 -2.44
C ASP A 27 11.31 -0.46 -1.63
N SER A 28 11.76 0.78 -1.86
CA SER A 28 12.85 1.39 -1.09
C SER A 28 12.46 1.60 0.38
N LEU A 29 11.26 2.13 0.65
CA LEU A 29 10.79 2.32 2.01
C LEU A 29 10.56 0.97 2.70
N LYS A 30 9.93 0.02 2.00
CA LYS A 30 9.73 -1.35 2.50
C LYS A 30 11.06 -2.00 2.92
N LYS A 31 12.07 -1.94 2.05
CA LYS A 31 13.41 -2.45 2.33
C LYS A 31 14.05 -1.75 3.53
N TYR A 32 13.99 -0.41 3.57
CA TYR A 32 14.51 0.36 4.71
C TYR A 32 13.88 -0.07 6.03
N LEU A 33 12.56 -0.31 6.07
CA LEU A 33 11.87 -0.77 7.27
C LEU A 33 12.32 -2.17 7.70
N LEU A 34 12.43 -3.11 6.75
CA LEU A 34 12.94 -4.46 7.03
C LEU A 34 14.36 -4.41 7.59
N ASP A 35 15.26 -3.67 6.92
CA ASP A 35 16.67 -3.54 7.32
C ASP A 35 16.83 -2.87 8.69
N SER A 36 15.95 -1.91 9.02
CA SER A 36 16.04 -1.14 10.27
C SER A 36 15.47 -1.86 11.48
N TYR A 37 14.39 -2.62 11.29
CA TYR A 37 13.62 -3.19 12.41
C TYR A 37 13.74 -4.71 12.52
N ASN A 38 14.12 -5.42 11.46
CA ASN A 38 14.19 -6.88 11.43
C ASN A 38 12.87 -7.56 11.90
N MET A 39 11.74 -6.95 11.50
CA MET A 39 10.38 -7.34 11.84
C MET A 39 9.55 -7.51 10.57
N SER A 40 8.38 -8.14 10.67
CA SER A 40 7.46 -8.27 9.55
C SER A 40 6.92 -6.89 9.14
N VAL A 41 6.78 -6.67 7.83
CA VAL A 41 6.23 -5.43 7.28
C VAL A 41 4.95 -5.74 6.51
N VAL A 42 3.86 -5.07 6.87
CA VAL A 42 2.61 -5.09 6.12
C VAL A 42 2.53 -3.81 5.31
N VAL A 43 2.27 -3.95 4.02
CA VAL A 43 2.06 -2.84 3.09
C VAL A 43 0.63 -2.93 2.58
N VAL A 44 -0.16 -1.89 2.81
CA VAL A 44 -1.54 -1.79 2.31
C VAL A 44 -1.61 -0.63 1.32
N VAL A 45 -1.95 -0.93 0.08
CA VAL A 45 -2.21 0.06 -0.97
C VAL A 45 -3.72 0.22 -1.07
N VAL A 46 -4.25 1.39 -0.72
CA VAL A 46 -5.70 1.63 -0.71
C VAL A 46 -6.11 2.22 -2.06
N GLU A 47 -6.83 1.44 -2.87
CA GLU A 47 -7.42 1.91 -4.11
C GLU A 47 -8.81 2.53 -3.84
N TYR A 48 -9.04 3.74 -4.31
CA TYR A 48 -10.33 4.40 -4.18
C TYR A 48 -11.04 4.46 -5.54
N LEU A 49 -12.19 3.80 -5.68
CA LEU A 49 -12.99 3.79 -6.92
C LEU A 49 -13.95 5.00 -7.07
N GLY A 50 -13.92 5.98 -6.16
CA GLY A 50 -14.85 7.11 -6.24
C GLY A 50 -14.43 8.18 -7.26
N HIS A 51 -15.33 8.51 -8.18
CA HIS A 51 -15.26 9.73 -8.98
C HIS A 51 -15.43 10.96 -8.08
N SER A 52 -14.35 11.46 -7.49
CA SER A 52 -14.12 12.89 -7.18
C SER A 52 -12.96 13.04 -6.20
N SER A 53 -12.27 14.16 -6.33
CA SER A 53 -11.14 14.67 -5.54
C SER A 53 -11.46 14.98 -4.06
N ASP A 54 -12.32 14.19 -3.40
CA ASP A 54 -12.68 14.38 -1.99
C ASP A 54 -11.74 13.60 -1.07
N ASN A 55 -10.65 14.27 -0.66
CA ASN A 55 -9.67 13.77 0.32
C ASN A 55 -10.31 13.23 1.62
N TYR A 56 -11.48 13.74 2.00
CA TYR A 56 -12.22 13.32 3.19
C TYR A 56 -12.60 11.82 3.20
N SER A 57 -12.92 11.25 2.03
CA SER A 57 -13.29 9.83 1.93
C SER A 57 -12.07 8.90 2.02
N ILE A 58 -10.95 9.37 1.51
CA ILE A 58 -9.66 8.66 1.56
C ILE A 58 -9.16 8.60 3.01
N ASP A 59 -9.13 9.74 3.71
CA ASP A 59 -8.70 9.82 5.11
C ASP A 59 -9.54 8.90 5.99
N THR A 60 -10.86 8.89 5.80
CA THR A 60 -11.78 8.01 6.54
C THR A 60 -11.47 6.52 6.29
N THR A 61 -11.10 6.15 5.07
CA THR A 61 -10.81 4.75 4.70
C THR A 61 -9.48 4.29 5.28
N VAL A 62 -8.45 5.13 5.15
CA VAL A 62 -7.12 4.90 5.73
C VAL A 62 -7.20 4.79 7.25
N ASP A 63 -7.99 5.65 7.91
CA ASP A 63 -8.19 5.60 9.36
C ASP A 63 -8.92 4.33 9.80
N LYS A 64 -9.94 3.88 9.05
CA LYS A 64 -10.63 2.62 9.34
C LYS A 64 -9.67 1.44 9.25
N ILE A 65 -8.94 1.30 8.14
CA ILE A 65 -7.97 0.22 7.94
C ILE A 65 -6.91 0.25 9.03
N SER A 66 -6.36 1.43 9.29
CA SER A 66 -5.37 1.60 10.35
C SER A 66 -5.92 1.17 11.71
N ASN A 67 -7.15 1.53 12.05
CA ASN A 67 -7.75 1.20 13.33
C ASN A 67 -8.04 -0.31 13.46
N ILE A 68 -8.50 -0.96 12.39
CA ILE A 68 -8.73 -2.40 12.37
C ILE A 68 -7.43 -3.14 12.63
N ILE A 69 -6.36 -2.79 11.90
CA ILE A 69 -5.08 -3.46 12.05
C ILE A 69 -4.49 -3.19 13.44
N SER A 70 -4.53 -1.94 13.93
CA SER A 70 -4.08 -1.62 15.29
C SER A 70 -4.88 -2.34 16.38
N ARG A 71 -6.17 -2.65 16.17
CA ARG A 71 -6.96 -3.46 17.12
C ARG A 71 -6.58 -4.93 17.12
N LYS A 72 -6.22 -5.50 15.98
CA LYS A 72 -5.73 -6.89 15.89
C LYS A 72 -4.31 -7.03 16.46
N PHE A 73 -3.52 -5.95 16.45
CA PHE A 73 -2.12 -5.93 16.93
C PHE A 73 -1.86 -4.80 17.95
N PRO A 74 -2.55 -4.78 19.10
CA PRO A 74 -2.57 -3.62 20.01
C PRO A 74 -1.23 -3.31 20.67
N THR A 75 -0.35 -4.31 20.78
CA THR A 75 0.94 -4.19 21.48
C THR A 75 2.14 -4.53 20.60
N THR A 76 1.91 -4.98 19.36
CA THR A 76 2.96 -5.48 18.46
C THR A 76 3.20 -4.59 17.25
N VAL A 77 2.35 -3.59 17.00
CA VAL A 77 2.67 -2.54 16.00
C VAL A 77 3.75 -1.63 16.56
N TYR A 78 4.95 -1.74 16.00
CA TYR A 78 6.09 -0.92 16.37
C TYR A 78 6.05 0.44 15.66
N LEU A 79 5.70 0.45 14.38
CA LEU A 79 5.67 1.65 13.56
C LEU A 79 4.53 1.61 12.56
N LYS A 80 3.91 2.75 12.34
CA LYS A 80 2.90 2.97 11.30
C LYS A 80 3.28 4.22 10.50
N ILE A 81 3.36 4.08 9.18
CA ILE A 81 3.60 5.17 8.24
C ILE A 81 2.46 5.19 7.24
N ILE A 82 1.84 6.35 7.06
CA ILE A 82 0.86 6.60 6.01
C ILE A 82 1.48 7.59 5.04
N LYS A 83 1.57 7.23 3.76
CA LYS A 83 2.20 8.07 2.73
C LYS A 83 1.39 8.00 1.44
N LEU A 84 1.24 9.15 0.78
CA LEU A 84 0.76 9.20 -0.60
C LEU A 84 1.93 8.90 -1.54
N ILE A 85 1.79 7.88 -2.39
CA ILE A 85 2.76 7.53 -3.44
C ILE A 85 2.02 7.62 -4.78
N GLY A 86 2.46 8.53 -5.65
CA GLY A 86 1.73 8.89 -6.87
C GLY A 86 0.51 9.75 -6.52
N GLU A 87 -0.62 9.09 -6.28
CA GLU A 87 -1.86 9.65 -5.72
C GLU A 87 -2.61 8.62 -4.85
N VAL A 88 -1.94 7.50 -4.54
CA VAL A 88 -2.54 6.37 -3.85
C VAL A 88 -2.02 6.34 -2.40
N PRO A 89 -2.91 6.27 -1.40
CA PRO A 89 -2.50 6.06 -0.02
C PRO A 89 -1.88 4.69 0.17
N VAL A 90 -0.67 4.68 0.71
CA VAL A 90 0.04 3.46 1.09
C VAL A 90 0.32 3.51 2.59
N ILE A 91 -0.15 2.48 3.28
CA ILE A 91 0.06 2.29 4.71
C ILE A 91 1.15 1.23 4.88
N PHE A 92 2.21 1.58 5.60
CA PHE A 92 3.24 0.65 6.03
C PHE A 92 3.12 0.42 7.53
N LEU A 93 3.12 -0.84 7.94
CA LEU A 93 3.07 -1.24 9.33
C LEU A 93 4.23 -2.17 9.61
N VAL A 94 5.04 -1.83 10.61
CA VAL A 94 6.08 -2.71 11.14
C VAL A 94 5.49 -3.40 12.37
N ILE A 95 5.41 -4.72 12.30
CA ILE A 95 4.75 -5.53 13.33
C ILE A 95 5.75 -6.55 13.87
N ASP A 96 5.98 -6.51 15.17
CA ASP A 96 6.79 -7.48 15.92
C ASP A 96 5.95 -8.75 16.18
N GLU A 97 5.65 -9.48 15.12
CA GLU A 97 4.89 -10.73 15.18
C GLU A 97 5.27 -11.66 14.02
N ASP A 98 5.04 -12.96 14.24
CA ASP A 98 5.21 -13.97 13.20
C ASP A 98 4.28 -13.71 12.01
N SER A 99 4.81 -13.84 10.80
CA SER A 99 4.09 -13.50 9.58
C SER A 99 2.86 -14.39 9.35
N ASN A 100 2.84 -15.64 9.84
CA ASN A 100 1.65 -16.49 9.74
C ASN A 100 0.50 -15.96 10.60
N LYS A 101 0.80 -15.49 11.82
CA LYS A 101 -0.21 -14.86 12.68
C LYS A 101 -0.74 -13.58 12.06
N ILE A 102 0.14 -12.81 11.43
CA ILE A 102 -0.26 -11.59 10.72
C ILE A 102 -1.26 -11.92 9.61
N ILE A 103 -0.95 -12.94 8.80
CA ILE A 103 -1.83 -13.43 7.73
C ILE A 103 -3.18 -13.92 8.30
N SER A 104 -3.17 -14.71 9.38
CA SER A 104 -4.40 -15.18 10.01
C SER A 104 -5.31 -14.03 10.44
N ALA A 105 -4.76 -13.02 11.12
CA ALA A 105 -5.53 -11.87 11.57
C ALA A 105 -6.06 -11.00 10.41
N ILE A 106 -5.29 -10.88 9.32
CA ILE A 106 -5.75 -10.21 8.09
C ILE A 106 -6.95 -10.97 7.50
N ASN A 107 -6.86 -12.30 7.40
CA ASN A 107 -7.95 -13.12 6.86
C ASN A 107 -9.22 -13.06 7.73
N GLU A 108 -9.09 -13.13 9.05
CA GLU A 108 -10.23 -12.93 9.96
C GLU A 108 -10.89 -11.55 9.76
N SER A 109 -10.09 -10.51 9.53
CA SER A 109 -10.61 -9.15 9.33
C SER A 109 -11.38 -9.00 8.01
N LYS A 110 -11.13 -9.86 7.02
CA LYS A 110 -11.91 -9.93 5.78
C LYS A 110 -13.27 -10.58 6.02
N ASP A 111 -13.29 -11.72 6.73
CA ASP A 111 -14.51 -12.47 7.03
C ASP A 111 -15.51 -11.64 7.86
N GLU A 112 -15.01 -10.71 8.68
CA GLU A 112 -15.82 -9.79 9.48
C GLU A 112 -16.41 -8.60 8.67
N ASN A 113 -16.20 -8.51 7.33
CA ASN A 113 -16.57 -7.36 6.48
C ASN A 113 -16.01 -6.02 6.99
N LEU A 114 -14.89 -6.04 7.70
CA LEU A 114 -14.26 -4.82 8.22
C LEU A 114 -13.42 -4.12 7.14
N LEU A 115 -13.06 -4.86 6.08
CA LEU A 115 -12.12 -4.49 5.03
C LEU A 115 -12.82 -4.36 3.66
N ASN A 116 -13.97 -3.66 3.60
CA ASN A 116 -14.76 -3.45 2.38
C ASN A 116 -14.21 -2.32 1.47
N ALA A 117 -12.89 -2.23 1.33
CA ALA A 117 -12.25 -1.24 0.47
C ALA A 117 -11.45 -1.97 -0.61
N HIS A 118 -11.43 -1.42 -1.83
CA HIS A 118 -10.51 -1.89 -2.85
C HIS A 118 -9.08 -1.63 -2.36
N MET A 119 -8.32 -2.68 -2.10
CA MET A 119 -6.94 -2.52 -1.62
C MET A 119 -6.09 -3.73 -1.94
N ASP A 120 -4.80 -3.49 -2.12
CA ASP A 120 -3.81 -4.55 -2.18
C ASP A 120 -3.09 -4.64 -0.83
N ILE A 121 -3.01 -5.85 -0.28
CA ILE A 121 -2.27 -6.14 0.94
C ILE A 121 -1.08 -7.04 0.61
N GLU A 122 0.11 -6.58 1.00
CA GLU A 122 1.36 -7.34 0.93
C GLU A 122 1.89 -7.54 2.35
N VAL A 123 2.22 -8.78 2.71
CA VAL A 123 2.92 -9.10 3.97
C VAL A 123 4.29 -9.63 3.61
N VAL A 124 5.32 -8.97 4.15
CA VAL A 124 6.71 -9.37 4.01
C VAL A 124 7.22 -9.82 5.36
N ASP A 125 7.77 -11.03 5.42
CA ASP A 125 8.37 -11.53 6.64
C ASP A 125 9.67 -10.79 6.98
N LYS A 126 10.18 -11.00 8.19
CA LYS A 126 11.46 -10.41 8.63
C LYS A 126 12.67 -10.78 7.76
N ASN A 127 12.58 -11.86 6.96
CA ASN A 127 13.65 -12.29 6.05
C ASN A 127 13.55 -11.58 4.69
N GLY A 128 12.56 -10.70 4.49
CA GLY A 128 12.31 -10.01 3.24
C GLY A 128 11.54 -10.83 2.21
N SER A 129 10.99 -11.98 2.59
CA SER A 129 10.17 -12.82 1.72
C SER A 129 8.71 -12.36 1.75
N ILE A 130 8.12 -12.12 0.59
CA ILE A 130 6.69 -11.85 0.47
C ILE A 130 5.94 -13.15 0.75
N VAL A 131 5.16 -13.17 1.82
CA VAL A 131 4.40 -14.34 2.27
C VAL A 131 2.89 -14.19 2.05
N LEU A 132 2.43 -12.97 1.78
CA LEU A 132 1.08 -12.69 1.30
C LEU A 132 1.15 -11.55 0.29
N ASN A 133 0.42 -11.68 -0.81
CA ASN A 133 0.14 -10.61 -1.75
C ASN A 133 -1.25 -10.85 -2.33
N GLU A 134 -2.22 -10.04 -1.91
CA GLU A 134 -3.61 -10.27 -2.22
C GLU A 134 -4.34 -8.96 -2.47
N ARG A 135 -5.19 -8.97 -3.50
CA ARG A 135 -6.11 -7.89 -3.81
C ARG A 135 -7.47 -8.18 -3.18
N ILE A 136 -7.92 -7.26 -2.34
CA ILE A 136 -9.27 -7.23 -1.80
C ILE A 136 -10.07 -6.29 -2.69
N ALA A 137 -11.05 -6.85 -3.39
CA ALA A 137 -11.99 -6.12 -4.20
C ALA A 137 -13.39 -6.69 -3.92
N ASP A 138 -14.31 -5.83 -3.50
CA ASP A 138 -15.74 -6.18 -3.40
C ASP A 138 -16.34 -6.41 -4.80
#